data_AF-A0A497JXE1-F1
#
_entry.id   AF-A0A497JXE1-F1
#
_cell.length_a   1.000
_cell.length_b   1.000
_cell.length_c   1.000
_cell.angle_alpha   90.00
_cell.angle_beta   90.00
_cell.angle_gamma   90.00
#
_symmetry.space_group_name_H-M   'P 1'
#
loop_
_entity.id
_entity.type
_entity.pdbx_description
1 polymer ?
#
loop_
_entity_poly.entity_id
_entity_poly.type
_entity_poly.pdbx_seq_one_letter_code
_entity_poly.pdbx_strand_id
1 'polypeptide(L)'
;MFRMVIFDWDGTLADTRDAIIEAFQRVLHNIGCHVTDEFLERQIGIGARNMLKNALKHSGIKYDESLIDRLLREKIEVHLELTHKVKLFEGVTDLLEALKSKVKIALATMSNRRIIERILAEKGIMDYFDIIITADEVKDPKPNPEIFLKCAEAAGCKPEECVVIEDSVFGVMAAKRAGMRCIAIPSGFYSKSELKDLKPDLIVESIKEKNMILKYILGGEDPL
;
A
#
# COMPACT_ATOMS: atom_id res chain seq x y z
N MET A 1 4.38 -3.23 -23.18
CA MET A 1 3.19 -2.52 -22.69
C MET A 1 2.46 -3.44 -21.72
N PHE A 2 2.19 -2.96 -20.51
CA PHE A 2 1.38 -3.69 -19.52
C PHE A 2 -0.10 -3.50 -19.80
N ARG A 3 -0.93 -4.45 -19.37
CA ARG A 3 -2.41 -4.34 -19.45
C ARG A 3 -3.01 -3.79 -18.16
N MET A 4 -2.27 -3.90 -17.06
CA MET A 4 -2.73 -3.51 -15.73
C MET A 4 -1.60 -2.87 -14.93
N VAL A 5 -1.93 -1.80 -14.23
CA VAL A 5 -1.11 -1.21 -13.18
C VAL A 5 -1.80 -1.43 -11.84
N ILE A 6 -1.03 -1.83 -10.84
CA ILE A 6 -1.51 -2.06 -9.48
C ILE A 6 -0.75 -1.12 -8.55
N PHE A 7 -1.46 -0.22 -7.90
CA PHE A 7 -0.89 0.71 -6.94
C PHE A 7 -1.02 0.15 -5.52
N ASP A 8 0.04 0.24 -4.73
CA ASP A 8 -0.12 0.32 -3.28
C ASP A 8 -0.70 1.69 -2.86
N TRP A 9 -1.15 1.79 -1.62
CA TRP A 9 -1.73 3.00 -1.04
C TRP A 9 -0.73 3.79 -0.18
N ASP A 10 -0.21 3.15 0.86
CA ASP A 10 0.40 3.79 2.03
C ASP A 10 1.85 4.13 1.74
N GLY A 11 2.20 5.41 1.56
CA GLY A 11 3.56 5.80 1.14
C GLY A 11 3.78 5.73 -0.37
N THR A 12 2.81 5.19 -1.12
CA THR A 12 2.80 5.15 -2.59
C THR A 12 1.90 6.24 -3.19
N LEU A 13 0.58 6.17 -2.97
CA LEU A 13 -0.38 7.17 -3.48
C LEU A 13 -0.67 8.27 -2.46
N ALA A 14 -0.54 7.97 -1.17
CA ALA A 14 -0.88 8.90 -0.11
C ALA A 14 0.15 8.89 1.02
N ASP A 15 0.42 10.07 1.58
CA ASP A 15 1.06 10.21 2.86
C ASP A 15 0.03 9.88 3.96
N THR A 16 0.20 8.71 4.56
CA THR A 16 -0.69 8.14 5.59
C THR A 16 0.00 7.95 6.93
N ARG A 17 1.26 8.38 7.06
CA ARG A 17 2.11 8.13 8.24
C ARG A 17 1.41 8.56 9.52
N ASP A 18 1.05 9.83 9.62
CA ASP A 18 0.47 10.40 10.83
C ASP A 18 -0.83 9.69 11.25
N ALA A 19 -1.70 9.39 10.27
CA ALA A 19 -2.98 8.73 10.53
C ALA A 19 -2.79 7.28 11.02
N ILE A 20 -1.87 6.53 10.39
CA ILE A 20 -1.57 5.15 10.78
C ILE A 20 -0.95 5.11 12.17
N ILE A 21 0.12 5.88 12.39
CA ILE A 21 0.90 5.83 13.63
C ILE A 21 0.05 6.27 14.81
N GLU A 22 -0.70 7.36 14.69
CA GLU A 22 -1.59 7.80 15.76
C GLU A 22 -2.69 6.78 16.06
N ALA A 23 -3.26 6.14 15.03
CA ALA A 23 -4.28 5.11 15.25
C ALA A 23 -3.73 3.90 16.02
N PHE A 24 -2.51 3.45 15.71
CA PHE A 24 -1.84 2.40 16.46
C PHE A 24 -1.48 2.84 17.88
N GLN A 25 -0.86 4.01 18.04
CA GLN A 25 -0.44 4.49 19.36
C GLN A 25 -1.63 4.63 20.31
N ARG A 26 -2.77 5.16 19.85
CA ARG A 26 -3.97 5.31 20.68
C ARG A 26 -4.48 3.96 21.21
N VAL A 27 -4.58 2.93 20.37
CA VAL A 27 -5.09 1.62 20.83
C VAL A 27 -4.09 0.85 21.67
N LEU A 28 -2.80 0.97 21.37
CA LEU A 28 -1.74 0.30 22.13
C LEU A 28 -1.57 0.94 23.52
N HIS A 29 -1.64 2.27 23.60
CA HIS A 29 -1.56 3.01 24.85
C HIS A 29 -2.65 2.59 25.86
N ASN A 30 -3.88 2.33 25.40
CA ASN A 30 -5.01 1.94 26.24
C ASN A 30 -4.81 0.61 27.00
N ILE A 31 -3.87 -0.22 26.56
CA ILE A 31 -3.56 -1.50 27.19
C ILE A 31 -2.14 -1.52 27.81
N GLY A 32 -1.50 -0.36 27.93
CA GLY A 32 -0.13 -0.23 28.46
C GLY A 32 0.94 -0.77 27.53
N CYS A 33 0.65 -0.92 26.22
CA CYS A 33 1.63 -1.31 25.22
C CYS A 33 2.35 -0.06 24.70
N HIS A 34 3.64 0.05 25.00
CA HIS A 34 4.46 1.19 24.58
C HIS A 34 5.51 0.73 23.56
N VAL A 35 5.43 1.29 22.35
CA VAL A 35 6.39 1.11 21.25
C VAL A 35 6.65 2.47 20.61
N THR A 36 7.80 2.64 19.97
CA THR A 36 8.12 3.89 19.27
C THR A 36 7.37 4.00 17.94
N ASP A 37 7.21 5.24 17.45
CA ASP A 37 6.66 5.48 16.11
C ASP A 37 7.52 4.79 15.04
N GLU A 38 8.84 4.89 15.15
CA GLU A 38 9.79 4.22 14.26
C GLU A 38 9.58 2.70 14.24
N PHE A 39 9.30 2.07 15.38
CA PHE A 39 9.01 0.63 15.44
C PHE A 39 7.78 0.27 14.62
N LEU A 40 6.71 1.08 14.67
CA LEU A 40 5.51 0.87 13.89
C LEU A 40 5.72 1.16 12.41
N GLU A 41 6.43 2.24 12.08
CA GLU A 41 6.73 2.65 10.70
C GLU A 41 7.46 1.56 9.92
N ARG A 42 8.46 0.91 10.54
CA ARG A 42 9.24 -0.17 9.92
C ARG A 42 8.45 -1.45 9.63
N GLN A 43 7.17 -1.48 10.00
CA GLN A 43 6.26 -2.60 9.76
C GLN A 43 5.12 -2.22 8.82
N ILE A 44 5.00 -0.97 8.38
CA ILE A 44 3.95 -0.59 7.44
C ILE A 44 4.11 -1.40 6.15
N GLY A 45 3.00 -2.00 5.71
CA GLY A 45 2.97 -2.96 4.61
C GLY A 45 2.72 -4.42 5.03
N ILE A 46 2.92 -4.83 6.29
CA ILE A 46 2.68 -6.26 6.70
C ILE A 46 1.27 -6.56 7.19
N GLY A 47 0.37 -5.57 7.17
CA GLY A 47 -1.00 -5.67 7.66
C GLY A 47 -1.16 -5.42 9.16
N ALA A 48 -2.28 -4.80 9.52
CA ALA A 48 -2.48 -4.29 10.87
C ALA A 48 -2.49 -5.38 11.96
N ARG A 49 -2.97 -6.57 11.63
CA ARG A 49 -2.97 -7.72 12.56
C ARG A 49 -1.53 -8.07 12.98
N ASN A 50 -0.62 -8.15 12.03
CA ASN A 50 0.77 -8.49 12.29
C ASN A 50 1.49 -7.39 13.05
N MET A 51 1.23 -6.12 12.71
CA MET A 51 1.78 -4.97 13.44
C MET A 51 1.36 -4.99 14.92
N LEU A 52 0.08 -5.27 15.23
CA LEU A 52 -0.39 -5.41 16.61
C LEU A 52 0.29 -6.58 17.33
N LYS A 53 0.35 -7.76 16.69
CA LYS A 53 1.02 -8.95 17.26
C LYS A 53 2.48 -8.68 17.57
N ASN A 54 3.19 -7.97 16.69
CA ASN A 54 4.58 -7.61 16.87
C ASN A 54 4.77 -6.59 17.99
N ALA A 55 3.90 -5.57 18.08
CA ALA A 55 3.94 -4.58 19.16
C ALA A 55 3.74 -5.24 20.54
N LEU A 56 2.71 -6.07 20.69
CA LEU A 56 2.42 -6.77 21.94
C LEU A 56 3.58 -7.71 22.33
N LYS A 57 4.13 -8.44 21.36
CA LYS A 57 5.29 -9.30 21.58
C LYS A 57 6.52 -8.50 22.00
N HIS A 58 6.77 -7.36 21.37
CA HIS A 58 7.89 -6.48 21.69
C HIS A 58 7.79 -5.92 23.12
N SER A 59 6.57 -5.54 23.53
CA SER A 59 6.30 -5.05 24.89
C SER A 59 6.11 -6.16 25.94
N GLY A 60 6.28 -7.43 25.57
CA GLY A 60 6.14 -8.57 26.49
C GLY A 60 4.70 -8.84 26.97
N ILE A 61 3.70 -8.28 26.29
CA ILE A 61 2.29 -8.44 26.63
C ILE A 61 1.78 -9.76 26.05
N LYS A 62 1.26 -10.63 26.91
CA LYS A 62 0.57 -11.85 26.47
C LYS A 62 -0.74 -11.49 25.80
N TYR A 63 -1.05 -12.14 24.69
CA TYR A 63 -2.28 -11.92 23.93
C TYR A 63 -2.84 -13.23 23.39
N ASP A 64 -4.13 -13.22 23.10
CA ASP A 64 -4.81 -14.20 22.28
C ASP A 64 -5.42 -13.51 21.04
N GLU A 65 -6.03 -14.28 20.13
CA GLU A 65 -6.64 -13.70 18.93
C GLU A 65 -7.85 -12.79 19.28
N SER A 66 -8.53 -12.99 20.41
CA SER A 66 -9.66 -12.16 20.81
C SER A 66 -9.23 -10.72 21.15
N LEU A 67 -8.07 -10.57 21.80
CA LEU A 67 -7.46 -9.27 22.07
C LEU A 67 -7.06 -8.59 20.76
N ILE A 68 -6.42 -9.33 19.85
CA ILE A 68 -6.03 -8.80 18.53
C ILE A 68 -7.25 -8.31 17.75
N ASP A 69 -8.33 -9.09 17.72
CA ASP A 69 -9.56 -8.72 17.02
C ASP A 69 -10.21 -7.48 17.62
N ARG A 70 -10.17 -7.34 18.96
CA ARG A 70 -10.65 -6.12 19.64
C ARG A 70 -9.81 -4.90 19.25
N LEU A 71 -8.49 -4.99 19.36
CA LEU A 71 -7.58 -3.89 19.01
C LEU A 71 -7.69 -3.50 17.54
N LEU A 72 -7.90 -4.46 16.64
CA LEU A 72 -8.14 -4.19 15.21
C LEU A 72 -9.41 -3.36 15.02
N ARG A 73 -10.52 -3.73 15.65
CA ARG A 73 -11.78 -2.97 15.56
C ARG A 73 -11.61 -1.56 16.12
N GLU A 74 -11.00 -1.42 17.30
CA GLU A 74 -10.72 -0.11 17.89
C GLU A 74 -9.83 0.74 16.98
N LYS A 75 -8.80 0.14 16.37
CA LYS A 75 -7.87 0.84 15.47
C LYS A 75 -8.56 1.31 14.20
N ILE A 76 -9.51 0.53 13.66
CA ILE A 76 -10.32 0.93 12.50
C ILE A 76 -11.14 2.17 12.83
N GLU A 77 -11.85 2.20 13.96
CA GLU A 77 -12.66 3.35 14.34
C GLU A 77 -11.81 4.60 14.57
N VAL A 78 -10.68 4.47 15.27
CA VAL A 78 -9.74 5.60 15.45
C VAL A 78 -9.18 6.08 14.11
N HIS A 79 -8.83 5.18 13.19
CA HIS A 79 -8.29 5.57 11.89
C HIS A 79 -9.35 6.25 11.01
N LEU A 80 -10.63 5.87 11.13
CA LEU A 80 -11.73 6.54 10.44
C LEU A 80 -11.90 8.00 10.90
N GLU A 81 -11.61 8.32 12.16
CA GLU A 81 -11.57 9.72 12.63
C GLU A 81 -10.41 10.51 12.03
N LEU A 82 -9.33 9.82 11.63
CA LEU A 82 -8.07 10.41 11.19
C LEU A 82 -7.92 10.50 9.66
N THR A 83 -8.93 10.12 8.86
CA THR A 83 -8.85 10.14 7.38
C THR A 83 -8.55 11.54 6.83
N HIS A 84 -9.00 12.59 7.52
CA HIS A 84 -8.73 13.99 7.20
C HIS A 84 -7.23 14.33 7.20
N LYS A 85 -6.38 13.57 7.91
CA LYS A 85 -4.92 13.77 7.94
C LYS A 85 -4.23 13.23 6.70
N VAL A 86 -4.86 12.32 5.96
CA VAL A 86 -4.27 11.68 4.79
C VAL A 86 -4.21 12.68 3.63
N LYS A 87 -3.07 12.75 2.96
CA LYS A 87 -2.83 13.62 1.79
C LYS A 87 -2.35 12.79 0.61
N LEU A 88 -2.89 13.04 -0.58
CA LEU A 88 -2.33 12.45 -1.79
C LEU A 88 -0.97 13.05 -2.06
N PHE A 89 -0.03 12.26 -2.56
CA PHE A 89 1.22 12.79 -3.08
C PHE A 89 0.96 13.64 -4.33
N GLU A 90 1.80 14.65 -4.54
CA GLU A 90 1.74 15.51 -5.72
C GLU A 90 1.92 14.67 -7.00
N GLY A 91 1.03 14.88 -7.98
CA GLY A 91 1.07 14.17 -9.28
C GLY A 91 0.24 12.88 -9.34
N VAL A 92 -0.36 12.42 -8.23
CA VAL A 92 -1.19 11.20 -8.20
C VAL A 92 -2.36 11.28 -9.19
N THR A 93 -3.18 12.33 -9.09
CA THR A 93 -4.35 12.48 -9.97
C THR A 93 -3.94 12.57 -11.44
N ASP A 94 -2.86 13.31 -11.73
CA ASP A 94 -2.31 13.43 -13.10
C ASP A 94 -1.85 12.08 -13.68
N LEU A 95 -1.23 11.24 -12.84
CA LEU A 95 -0.80 9.90 -13.25
C LEU A 95 -1.99 8.98 -13.48
N LEU A 96 -2.96 8.96 -12.55
CA LEU A 96 -4.17 8.15 -12.65
C LEU A 96 -5.00 8.53 -13.89
N GLU A 97 -5.18 9.82 -14.15
CA GLU A 97 -5.87 10.33 -15.34
C GLU A 97 -5.17 9.90 -16.63
N ALA A 98 -3.84 9.97 -16.67
CA ALA A 98 -3.07 9.57 -17.85
C ALA A 98 -3.13 8.05 -18.15
N LEU A 99 -3.57 7.24 -17.18
CA LEU A 99 -3.66 5.78 -17.26
C LEU A 99 -5.10 5.25 -17.48
N LYS A 100 -6.14 5.97 -17.01
CA LYS A 100 -7.54 5.51 -16.87
C LYS A 100 -8.18 4.89 -18.12
N SER A 101 -7.72 5.26 -19.32
CA SER A 101 -8.23 4.76 -20.60
C SER A 101 -7.27 3.84 -21.35
N LYS A 102 -6.08 3.58 -20.79
CA LYS A 102 -4.97 2.90 -21.49
C LYS A 102 -4.64 1.54 -20.86
N VAL A 103 -4.83 1.41 -19.56
CA VAL A 103 -4.60 0.18 -18.80
C VAL A 103 -5.65 0.05 -17.71
N LYS A 104 -5.85 -1.17 -17.19
CA LYS A 104 -6.62 -1.37 -15.97
C LYS A 104 -5.86 -0.83 -14.77
N ILE A 105 -6.55 -0.11 -13.90
CA ILE A 105 -5.97 0.46 -12.68
C ILE A 105 -6.55 -0.26 -11.48
N ALA A 106 -5.67 -0.83 -10.65
CA ALA A 106 -6.08 -1.38 -9.36
C ALA A 106 -5.40 -0.72 -8.18
N LEU A 107 -6.09 -0.74 -7.05
CA LEU A 107 -5.54 -0.48 -5.72
C LEU A 107 -5.38 -1.80 -4.96
N ALA A 108 -4.21 -2.02 -4.38
CA ALA A 108 -3.88 -3.20 -3.59
C ALA A 108 -3.21 -2.78 -2.27
N THR A 109 -3.97 -2.74 -1.18
CA THR A 109 -3.52 -2.17 0.10
C THR A 109 -3.75 -3.12 1.27
N MET A 110 -2.86 -3.03 2.27
CA MET A 110 -3.03 -3.72 3.55
C MET A 110 -3.87 -2.93 4.57
N SER A 111 -4.46 -1.81 4.15
CA SER A 111 -5.45 -1.07 4.91
C SER A 111 -6.85 -1.72 4.79
N ASN A 112 -7.73 -1.42 5.75
CA ASN A 112 -9.10 -1.94 5.75
C ASN A 112 -9.99 -1.18 4.76
N ARG A 113 -10.93 -1.90 4.14
CA ARG A 113 -11.85 -1.38 3.13
C ARG A 113 -12.62 -0.14 3.56
N ARG A 114 -13.18 -0.11 4.77
CA ARG A 114 -13.98 1.05 5.24
C ARG A 114 -13.15 2.33 5.27
N ILE A 115 -11.87 2.22 5.67
CA ILE A 115 -10.94 3.35 5.72
C ILE A 115 -10.61 3.81 4.30
N ILE A 116 -10.27 2.87 3.42
CA ILE A 116 -9.89 3.17 2.04
C ILE A 116 -11.05 3.80 1.27
N GLU A 117 -12.23 3.21 1.30
CA GLU A 117 -13.41 3.76 0.60
C GLU A 117 -13.76 5.16 1.10
N ARG A 118 -13.64 5.41 2.41
CA ARG A 118 -13.84 6.74 3.00
C ARG A 118 -12.83 7.74 2.46
N ILE A 119 -11.54 7.41 2.47
CA ILE A 119 -10.50 8.33 1.99
C ILE A 119 -10.63 8.57 0.49
N LEU A 120 -10.82 7.52 -0.32
CA LEU A 120 -10.95 7.66 -1.77
C LEU A 120 -12.13 8.55 -2.15
N ALA A 121 -13.25 8.45 -1.42
CA ALA A 121 -14.41 9.33 -1.59
C ALA A 121 -14.09 10.78 -1.18
N GLU A 122 -13.47 11.00 -0.02
CA GLU A 122 -13.06 12.33 0.46
C GLU A 122 -12.06 13.02 -0.50
N LYS A 123 -11.22 12.24 -1.18
CA LYS A 123 -10.23 12.73 -2.15
C LYS A 123 -10.76 12.78 -3.60
N GLY A 124 -11.96 12.27 -3.87
CA GLY A 124 -12.56 12.28 -5.19
C GLY A 124 -11.82 11.44 -6.23
N ILE A 125 -11.14 10.36 -5.80
CA ILE A 125 -10.33 9.50 -6.69
C ILE A 125 -10.82 8.06 -6.80
N MET A 126 -11.97 7.72 -6.19
CA MET A 126 -12.55 6.38 -6.26
C MET A 126 -12.71 5.88 -7.71
N ASP A 127 -13.21 6.76 -8.59
CA ASP A 127 -13.56 6.40 -9.98
C ASP A 127 -12.35 6.18 -10.90
N TYR A 128 -11.12 6.30 -10.39
CA TYR A 128 -9.91 5.93 -11.14
C TYR A 128 -9.61 4.43 -11.07
N PHE A 129 -10.13 3.72 -10.07
CA PHE A 129 -9.80 2.32 -9.83
C PHE A 129 -10.86 1.41 -10.44
N ASP A 130 -10.46 0.58 -11.40
CA ASP A 130 -11.30 -0.52 -11.90
C ASP A 130 -11.50 -1.59 -10.82
N ILE A 131 -10.46 -1.80 -10.00
CA ILE A 131 -10.40 -2.86 -8.99
C ILE A 131 -9.79 -2.29 -7.72
N ILE A 132 -10.38 -2.61 -6.58
CA ILE A 132 -9.82 -2.32 -5.26
C ILE A 132 -9.80 -3.64 -4.51
N ILE A 133 -8.62 -4.07 -4.05
CA ILE A 133 -8.44 -5.21 -3.14
C ILE A 133 -7.76 -4.67 -1.89
N THR A 134 -8.30 -5.02 -0.72
CA THR A 134 -7.82 -4.54 0.57
C THR A 134 -7.38 -5.69 1.46
N ALA A 135 -6.99 -5.40 2.71
CA ALA A 135 -6.61 -6.45 3.65
C ALA A 135 -7.76 -7.39 4.00
N ASP A 136 -9.02 -6.96 3.84
CA ASP A 136 -10.20 -7.76 4.17
C ASP A 136 -10.40 -8.93 3.22
N GLU A 137 -9.84 -8.84 2.01
CA GLU A 137 -9.99 -9.84 0.95
C GLU A 137 -8.80 -10.77 0.83
N VAL A 138 -7.81 -10.74 1.71
CA VAL A 138 -6.65 -11.66 1.68
C VAL A 138 -6.46 -12.43 2.97
N LYS A 139 -5.96 -13.65 2.86
CA LYS A 139 -5.61 -14.47 4.02
C LYS A 139 -4.22 -14.11 4.55
N ASP A 140 -3.26 -13.97 3.64
CA ASP A 140 -1.87 -13.73 3.98
C ASP A 140 -1.42 -12.34 3.49
N PRO A 141 -0.91 -11.48 4.37
CA PRO A 141 -0.47 -10.13 3.99
C PRO A 141 0.89 -10.14 3.28
N LYS A 142 1.27 -8.99 2.69
CA LYS A 142 2.62 -8.80 2.10
C LYS A 142 3.68 -9.19 3.14
N PRO A 143 4.75 -9.92 2.76
CA PRO A 143 5.23 -10.17 1.40
C PRO A 143 4.60 -11.39 0.70
N ASN A 144 3.47 -11.92 1.17
CA ASN A 144 2.71 -12.88 0.37
C ASN A 144 2.15 -12.19 -0.91
N PRO A 145 2.23 -12.83 -2.09
CA PRO A 145 1.74 -12.25 -3.35
C PRO A 145 0.22 -12.22 -3.50
N GLU A 146 -0.55 -12.82 -2.58
CA GLU A 146 -2.00 -13.04 -2.69
C GLU A 146 -2.77 -11.78 -3.13
N ILE A 147 -2.46 -10.62 -2.54
CA ILE A 147 -3.20 -9.39 -2.87
C ILE A 147 -3.04 -8.98 -4.33
N PHE A 148 -1.83 -9.08 -4.88
CA PHE A 148 -1.56 -8.72 -6.26
C PHE A 148 -2.12 -9.75 -7.22
N LEU A 149 -2.02 -11.04 -6.88
CA LEU A 149 -2.62 -12.11 -7.67
C LEU A 149 -4.14 -11.96 -7.77
N LYS A 150 -4.81 -11.56 -6.69
CA LYS A 150 -6.25 -11.26 -6.70
C LYS A 150 -6.61 -10.08 -7.59
N CYS A 151 -5.78 -9.03 -7.64
CA CYS A 151 -5.97 -7.95 -8.59
C CYS A 151 -5.91 -8.47 -10.05
N ALA A 152 -4.88 -9.24 -10.39
CA ALA A 152 -4.72 -9.79 -11.73
C ALA A 152 -5.87 -10.74 -12.12
N GLU A 153 -6.30 -11.60 -11.21
CA GLU A 153 -7.45 -12.49 -11.37
C GLU A 153 -8.74 -11.70 -11.64
N ALA A 154 -9.02 -10.68 -10.83
CA ALA A 154 -10.20 -9.82 -11.01
C ALA A 154 -10.18 -9.06 -12.34
N ALA A 155 -8.99 -8.74 -12.87
CA ALA A 155 -8.82 -8.09 -14.17
C ALA A 155 -8.79 -9.06 -15.36
N GLY A 156 -8.76 -10.37 -15.13
CA GLY A 156 -8.51 -11.38 -16.18
C GLY A 156 -7.15 -11.20 -16.87
N CYS A 157 -6.14 -10.70 -16.13
CA CYS A 157 -4.78 -10.48 -16.61
C CYS A 157 -3.85 -11.57 -16.08
N LYS A 158 -2.83 -11.92 -16.86
CA LYS A 158 -1.73 -12.76 -16.37
C LYS A 158 -0.77 -11.91 -15.53
N PRO A 159 -0.05 -12.50 -14.56
CA PRO A 159 0.91 -11.74 -13.76
C PRO A 159 1.98 -11.03 -14.58
N GLU A 160 2.49 -11.63 -15.66
CA GLU A 160 3.48 -10.98 -16.55
C GLU A 160 2.94 -9.76 -17.32
N GLU A 161 1.62 -9.58 -17.37
CA GLU A 161 0.95 -8.43 -17.99
C GLU A 161 0.70 -7.28 -16.99
N CYS A 162 1.10 -7.47 -15.73
CA CYS A 162 0.86 -6.55 -14.63
C CYS A 162 2.17 -5.88 -14.16
N VAL A 163 2.05 -4.62 -13.75
CA VAL A 163 3.11 -3.87 -13.08
C VAL A 163 2.59 -3.27 -11.77
N VAL A 164 3.35 -3.49 -10.70
CA VAL A 164 3.06 -2.96 -9.36
C VAL A 164 3.84 -1.68 -9.13
N ILE A 165 3.22 -0.67 -8.51
CA ILE A 165 3.89 0.52 -7.98
C ILE A 165 3.84 0.48 -6.45
N GLU A 166 4.99 0.56 -5.80
CA GLU A 166 5.16 0.25 -4.36
C GLU A 166 6.31 1.03 -3.71
N ASP A 167 6.22 1.33 -2.41
CA ASP A 167 7.25 2.06 -1.64
C ASP A 167 7.94 1.24 -0.54
N SER A 168 7.49 0.01 -0.33
CA SER A 168 7.88 -0.88 0.77
C SER A 168 8.65 -2.12 0.31
N VAL A 169 9.57 -2.56 1.16
CA VAL A 169 10.30 -3.81 0.93
C VAL A 169 9.36 -5.02 0.82
N PHE A 170 8.29 -5.04 1.61
CA PHE A 170 7.33 -6.15 1.64
C PHE A 170 6.52 -6.22 0.36
N GLY A 171 6.10 -5.08 -0.17
CA GLY A 171 5.37 -5.04 -1.42
C GLY A 171 6.22 -5.35 -2.64
N VAL A 172 7.46 -4.83 -2.71
CA VAL A 172 8.40 -5.22 -3.79
C VAL A 172 8.63 -6.74 -3.77
N MET A 173 8.81 -7.34 -2.58
CA MET A 173 8.91 -8.80 -2.45
C MET A 173 7.65 -9.53 -2.92
N ALA A 174 6.46 -9.04 -2.54
CA ALA A 174 5.18 -9.61 -2.95
C ALA A 174 4.96 -9.53 -4.46
N ALA A 175 5.26 -8.39 -5.10
CA ALA A 175 5.14 -8.20 -6.55
C ALA A 175 6.02 -9.20 -7.31
N LYS A 176 7.28 -9.37 -6.86
CA LYS A 176 8.20 -10.34 -7.45
C LYS A 176 7.75 -11.78 -7.26
N ARG A 177 7.26 -12.13 -6.08
CA ARG A 177 6.70 -13.46 -5.79
C ARG A 177 5.45 -13.76 -6.62
N ALA A 178 4.70 -12.73 -7.00
CA ALA A 178 3.56 -12.84 -7.90
C ALA A 178 4.00 -13.06 -9.37
N GLY A 179 5.29 -12.90 -9.70
CA GLY A 179 5.76 -12.92 -11.08
C GLY A 179 5.48 -11.62 -11.85
N MET A 180 5.19 -10.54 -11.14
CA MET A 180 4.88 -9.23 -11.72
C MET A 180 6.11 -8.33 -11.77
N ARG A 181 6.06 -7.33 -12.66
CA ARG A 181 7.06 -6.24 -12.68
C ARG A 181 6.78 -5.25 -11.56
N CYS A 182 7.82 -4.59 -11.06
CA CYS A 182 7.69 -3.64 -9.96
C CYS A 182 8.42 -2.32 -10.25
N ILE A 183 7.70 -1.21 -10.12
CA ILE A 183 8.24 0.15 -10.03
C ILE A 183 8.27 0.51 -8.54
N ALA A 184 9.46 0.73 -7.99
CA ALA A 184 9.60 1.14 -6.60
C ALA A 184 9.72 2.67 -6.47
N ILE A 185 9.08 3.25 -5.45
CA ILE A 185 9.12 4.69 -5.16
C ILE A 185 9.55 4.89 -3.70
N PRO A 186 10.72 5.50 -3.41
CA PRO A 186 11.21 5.70 -2.04
C PRO A 186 10.51 6.91 -1.36
N SER A 187 9.20 7.04 -1.51
CA SER A 187 8.38 8.15 -0.99
C SER A 187 7.77 7.90 0.38
N GLY A 188 7.70 6.63 0.81
CA GLY A 188 7.06 6.24 2.07
C GLY A 188 8.06 5.86 3.15
N PHE A 189 8.02 4.59 3.56
CA PHE A 189 8.62 4.16 4.83
C PHE A 189 10.02 3.51 4.70
N TYR A 190 10.48 3.29 3.47
CA TYR A 190 11.73 2.59 3.19
C TYR A 190 12.65 3.40 2.29
N SER A 191 13.96 3.29 2.55
CA SER A 191 14.96 4.02 1.78
C SER A 191 15.14 3.43 0.39
N LYS A 192 15.61 4.28 -0.54
CA LYS A 192 15.99 3.85 -1.90
C LYS A 192 16.99 2.69 -1.90
N SER A 193 17.90 2.64 -0.93
CA SER A 193 18.89 1.56 -0.82
C SER A 193 18.20 0.23 -0.49
N GLU A 194 17.31 0.22 0.50
CA GLU A 194 16.55 -0.97 0.90
C GLU A 194 15.71 -1.52 -0.26
N LEU A 195 15.06 -0.62 -1.02
CA LEU A 195 14.29 -1.01 -2.20
C LEU A 195 15.19 -1.54 -3.32
N LYS A 196 16.34 -0.91 -3.56
CA LYS A 196 17.29 -1.32 -4.61
C LYS A 196 17.84 -2.73 -4.37
N ASP A 197 18.06 -3.13 -3.12
CA ASP A 197 18.56 -4.48 -2.79
C ASP A 197 17.59 -5.59 -3.21
N LEU A 198 16.29 -5.27 -3.30
CA LEU A 198 15.27 -6.17 -3.80
C LEU A 198 15.19 -6.22 -5.33
N LYS A 199 15.97 -5.39 -6.04
CA LYS A 199 16.07 -5.31 -7.50
C LYS A 199 14.71 -5.12 -8.21
N PRO A 200 13.91 -4.09 -7.87
CA PRO A 200 12.72 -3.74 -8.64
C PRO A 200 13.11 -3.44 -10.10
N ASP A 201 12.17 -3.59 -11.03
CA ASP A 201 12.44 -3.43 -12.45
C ASP A 201 12.63 -1.95 -12.85
N LEU A 202 12.10 -1.02 -12.05
CA LEU A 202 12.35 0.42 -12.14
C LEU A 202 12.33 1.04 -10.73
N ILE A 203 13.13 2.09 -10.52
CA ILE A 203 13.02 2.97 -9.34
C ILE A 203 12.84 4.39 -9.86
N VAL A 204 11.81 5.08 -9.37
CA VAL A 204 11.56 6.51 -9.61
C VAL A 204 11.59 7.26 -8.29
N GLU A 205 12.06 8.50 -8.27
CA GLU A 205 12.19 9.25 -6.99
C GLU A 205 10.82 9.63 -6.41
N SER A 206 9.82 9.83 -7.27
CA SER A 206 8.46 10.18 -6.86
C SER A 206 7.46 9.93 -7.98
N ILE A 207 6.17 9.91 -7.64
CA ILE A 207 5.06 9.89 -8.61
C ILE A 207 5.13 11.05 -9.62
N LYS A 208 5.80 12.16 -9.27
CA LYS A 208 6.00 13.31 -10.17
C LYS A 208 6.82 12.95 -11.42
N GLU A 209 7.60 11.86 -11.39
CA GLU A 209 8.29 11.33 -12.57
C GLU A 209 7.32 10.61 -13.54
N LYS A 210 6.12 11.18 -13.69
CA LYS A 210 5.00 10.66 -14.48
C LYS A 210 5.45 10.19 -15.87
N ASN A 211 6.28 10.95 -16.56
CA ASN A 211 6.72 10.59 -17.92
C ASN A 211 7.54 9.30 -17.93
N MET A 212 8.42 9.09 -16.94
CA MET A 212 9.22 7.86 -16.81
C MET A 212 8.32 6.67 -16.48
N ILE A 213 7.38 6.85 -15.55
CA ILE A 213 6.39 5.84 -15.18
C ILE A 213 5.55 5.46 -16.39
N LEU A 214 4.95 6.43 -17.09
CA LEU A 214 4.13 6.18 -18.27
C LEU A 214 4.92 5.51 -19.40
N LYS A 215 6.17 5.92 -19.63
CA LYS A 215 7.05 5.31 -20.64
C LYS A 215 7.25 3.83 -20.35
N TYR A 216 7.55 3.49 -19.10
CA TYR A 216 7.73 2.10 -18.68
C TYR A 216 6.43 1.29 -18.78
N ILE A 217 5.29 1.86 -18.38
CA ILE A 217 4.00 1.16 -18.37
C ILE A 217 3.48 0.93 -19.80
N LEU A 218 3.46 2.00 -20.60
CA LEU A 218 2.80 2.01 -21.91
C LEU A 218 3.72 1.59 -23.06
N GLY A 219 5.04 1.58 -22.84
CA GLY A 219 6.03 1.18 -23.85
C GLY A 219 6.28 2.25 -24.92
N GLY A 220 6.27 3.53 -24.55
CA GLY A 220 6.53 4.64 -25.48
C GLY A 220 8.02 4.82 -25.82
N GLU A 221 8.31 5.10 -27.09
CA GLU A 221 9.54 5.81 -27.48
C GLU A 221 9.45 7.27 -26.97
N ASP A 222 10.60 7.92 -26.71
CA ASP A 222 10.60 9.33 -26.30
C ASP A 222 9.88 10.19 -27.36
N PRO A 223 9.04 11.16 -26.96
CA PRO A 223 8.68 12.21 -27.89
C PRO A 223 9.95 12.98 -28.23
N LEU A 224 10.35 12.93 -29.51
CA LEU A 224 11.37 13.78 -30.12
C LEU A 224 11.13 15.27 -29.83
#